data_AF-A0A3B1CX53-F1
#
_entry.id   AF-A0A3B1CX53-F1
#
_cell.length_a   1.000
_cell.length_b   1.000
_cell.length_c   1.000
_cell.angle_alpha   90.00
_cell.angle_beta   90.00
_cell.angle_gamma   90.00
#
_symmetry.space_group_name_H-M   'P 1'
#
loop_
_entity.id
_entity.type
_entity.pdbx_description
1 polymer ?
#
loop_
_entity_poly.entity_id
_entity_poly.type
_entity_poly.pdbx_seq_one_letter_code
_entity_poly.pdbx_strand_id
1 'polypeptide(L)'
;MRLIHTHLRDEPLNQDDLTDLALLRLDMIAAISIKGTLPDRIYVAYLLPGGDGKPCEVLAPQSFHSFRFDFLPSVRAVEEEMERRNLISQDDLRERAILISASARPRYEQEESIEELSELAGSADVLVLGSIIQRLKEINPRYLMGAGKLKDLIIDALTKSATLLIFDQDLSPSQMKAITELTELKVIDRSQLILDIFARRAHSRDGKVQVELAQLKYRLPRLSGKGTAMSRLTGGIGGRGPGEMKLEIDRRRVRDR
;
A
#
# COMPACT_ATOMS: atom_id res chain seq x y z
N MET A 1 -9.98 11.17 -8.90
CA MET A 1 -9.96 12.42 -8.09
C MET A 1 -8.81 13.28 -8.61
N ARG A 2 -9.05 14.57 -8.91
CA ARG A 2 -8.09 15.44 -9.63
C ARG A 2 -7.33 16.34 -8.66
N LEU A 3 -5.99 16.40 -8.75
CA LEU A 3 -5.15 17.34 -7.99
C LEU A 3 -4.48 18.32 -8.96
N ILE A 4 -4.60 19.62 -8.68
CA ILE A 4 -3.86 20.67 -9.37
C ILE A 4 -3.01 21.36 -8.31
N HIS A 5 -1.70 21.47 -8.53
CA HIS A 5 -0.81 22.23 -7.66
C HIS A 5 0.00 23.25 -8.46
N THR A 6 0.67 24.19 -7.80
CA THR A 6 1.36 25.30 -8.47
C THR A 6 2.83 25.34 -8.07
N HIS A 7 3.73 25.39 -9.04
CA HIS A 7 5.16 25.60 -8.79
C HIS A 7 5.47 27.09 -8.92
N LEU A 8 6.09 27.67 -7.90
CA LEU A 8 6.43 29.10 -7.89
C LEU A 8 7.58 29.47 -8.85
N ARG A 9 8.23 28.46 -9.44
CA ARG A 9 9.35 28.58 -10.39
C ARG A 9 9.04 27.76 -11.65
N ASP A 10 9.72 28.07 -12.76
CA ASP A 10 9.62 27.32 -14.03
C ASP A 10 10.35 25.98 -13.93
N GLU A 11 9.77 25.07 -13.15
CA GLU A 11 10.34 23.77 -12.83
C GLU A 11 9.41 22.65 -13.29
N PRO A 12 9.95 21.62 -13.99
CA PRO A 12 9.15 20.46 -14.39
C PRO A 12 8.71 19.64 -13.18
N LEU A 13 7.72 18.76 -13.38
CA LEU A 13 7.32 17.78 -12.39
C LEU A 13 8.52 16.90 -12.00
N ASN A 14 8.77 16.78 -10.70
CA ASN A 14 9.87 16.01 -10.15
C ASN A 14 9.40 14.59 -9.76
N GLN A 15 10.32 13.77 -9.25
CA GLN A 15 10.02 12.39 -8.90
C GLN A 15 9.06 12.27 -7.69
N ASP A 16 9.04 13.24 -6.78
CA ASP A 16 8.09 13.28 -5.67
C ASP A 16 6.67 13.54 -6.19
N ASP A 17 6.51 14.42 -7.18
CA ASP A 17 5.22 14.71 -7.82
C ASP A 17 4.64 13.48 -8.52
N LEU A 18 5.49 12.72 -9.22
CA LEU A 18 5.09 11.46 -9.87
C LEU A 18 4.83 10.34 -8.85
N THR A 19 5.55 10.35 -7.73
CA THR A 19 5.32 9.43 -6.62
C THR A 19 3.97 9.70 -5.97
N ASP A 20 3.63 10.97 -5.74
CA ASP A 20 2.33 11.37 -5.18
C ASP A 20 1.19 11.07 -6.14
N LEU A 21 1.37 11.28 -7.45
CA LEU A 21 0.44 10.87 -8.50
C LEU A 21 0.07 9.37 -8.36
N ALA A 22 1.08 8.51 -8.16
CA ALA A 22 0.90 7.07 -8.02
C ALA A 22 0.32 6.66 -6.65
N LEU A 23 0.90 7.16 -5.54
CA LEU A 23 0.51 6.78 -4.17
C LEU A 23 -0.89 7.27 -3.81
N LEU A 24 -1.24 8.50 -4.20
CA LEU A 24 -2.56 9.08 -3.94
C LEU A 24 -3.61 8.67 -4.97
N ARG A 25 -3.24 7.86 -5.97
CA ARG A 25 -4.10 7.41 -7.08
C ARG A 25 -4.82 8.58 -7.76
N LEU A 26 -4.08 9.64 -8.06
CA LEU A 26 -4.62 10.83 -8.71
C LEU A 26 -4.75 10.58 -10.21
N ASP A 27 -5.82 11.09 -10.82
CA ASP A 27 -6.01 10.89 -12.27
C ASP A 27 -4.96 11.69 -13.06
N MET A 28 -4.55 12.83 -12.51
CA MET A 28 -3.65 13.79 -13.13
C MET A 28 -3.01 14.67 -12.04
N ILE A 29 -1.78 15.08 -12.28
CA ILE A 29 -1.09 16.16 -11.58
C ILE A 29 -0.64 17.20 -12.61
N ALA A 30 -0.82 18.48 -12.28
CA ALA A 30 -0.39 19.57 -13.12
C ALA A 30 0.30 20.63 -12.27
N ALA A 31 1.46 21.11 -12.73
CA ALA A 31 2.20 22.22 -12.17
C ALA A 31 2.21 23.39 -13.17
N ILE A 32 1.89 24.58 -12.68
CA ILE A 32 1.88 25.81 -13.48
C ILE A 32 3.02 26.70 -13.00
N SER A 33 3.85 27.17 -13.92
CA SER A 33 4.92 28.14 -13.63
C SER A 33 4.44 29.58 -13.76
N ILE A 34 5.07 30.48 -13.02
CA ILE A 34 4.74 31.91 -12.98
C ILE A 34 5.92 32.71 -13.49
N LYS A 35 5.67 33.64 -14.42
CA LYS A 35 6.64 34.62 -14.91
C LYS A 35 6.13 36.02 -14.65
N GLY A 36 6.75 36.71 -13.69
CA GLY A 36 6.24 37.98 -13.18
C GLY A 36 4.98 37.74 -12.34
N THR A 37 3.82 38.24 -12.79
CA THR A 37 2.51 38.06 -12.15
C THR A 37 1.57 37.15 -12.93
N LEU A 38 2.01 36.59 -14.06
CA LEU A 38 1.18 35.82 -14.97
C LEU A 38 1.65 34.36 -15.04
N PRO A 39 0.73 33.39 -15.22
CA PRO A 39 1.07 32.02 -15.59
C PRO A 39 1.83 31.98 -16.92
N ASP A 40 2.87 31.16 -17.02
CA ASP A 40 3.65 31.00 -18.26
C ASP A 40 3.46 29.60 -18.85
N ARG A 41 3.97 28.58 -18.15
CA ARG A 41 3.95 27.19 -18.62
C ARG A 41 3.10 26.30 -17.72
N ILE A 42 2.61 25.22 -18.30
CA ILE A 42 1.98 24.12 -17.59
C ILE A 42 2.72 22.81 -17.91
N TYR A 43 2.98 22.07 -16.85
CA TYR A 43 3.56 20.74 -16.84
C TYR A 43 2.48 19.79 -16.35
N VAL A 44 2.20 18.72 -17.09
CA VAL A 44 1.10 17.80 -16.77
C VAL A 44 1.62 16.38 -16.82
N ALA A 45 1.24 15.58 -15.83
CA ALA A 45 1.36 14.14 -15.88
C ALA A 45 0.04 13.48 -15.49
N TYR A 46 -0.28 12.34 -16.10
CA TYR A 46 -1.47 11.56 -15.77
C TYR A 46 -1.13 10.09 -15.62
N LEU A 47 -1.92 9.38 -14.81
CA LEU A 47 -1.76 7.93 -14.68
C LEU A 47 -2.17 7.25 -15.99
N LEU A 48 -1.29 6.40 -16.52
CA LEU A 48 -1.62 5.48 -17.60
C LEU A 48 -1.92 4.13 -16.96
N PRO A 49 -3.18 3.69 -16.92
CA PRO A 49 -3.44 2.31 -16.60
C PRO A 49 -2.86 1.47 -17.76
N GLY A 50 -2.16 0.37 -17.45
CA GLY A 50 -1.74 -0.64 -18.42
C GLY A 50 -0.36 -0.47 -19.04
N GLY A 51 0.39 0.58 -18.67
CA GLY A 51 1.72 0.81 -19.21
C GLY A 51 2.70 -0.32 -18.91
N ASP A 52 3.49 -0.71 -19.92
CA ASP A 52 4.61 -1.67 -19.89
C ASP A 52 5.72 -1.17 -18.93
N GLY A 53 5.45 -1.17 -17.62
CA GLY A 53 6.34 -0.66 -16.57
C GLY A 53 6.40 0.86 -16.41
N LYS A 54 5.58 1.64 -17.12
CA LYS A 54 5.45 3.10 -16.94
C LYS A 54 4.08 3.46 -16.35
N PRO A 55 3.98 3.75 -15.04
CA PRO A 55 2.69 4.00 -14.38
C PRO A 55 2.05 5.35 -14.72
N CYS A 56 2.81 6.27 -15.31
CA CYS A 56 2.34 7.61 -15.68
C CYS A 56 2.97 8.10 -16.98
N GLU A 57 2.26 8.99 -17.67
CA GLU A 57 2.76 9.74 -18.82
C GLU A 57 2.97 11.19 -18.42
N VAL A 58 4.11 11.76 -18.84
CA VAL A 58 4.45 13.16 -18.62
C VAL A 58 4.40 13.87 -19.97
N LEU A 59 3.52 14.87 -20.09
CA LEU A 59 3.40 15.67 -21.30
C LEU A 59 4.56 16.67 -21.42
N ALA A 60 4.93 17.00 -22.65
CA ALA A 60 5.88 18.08 -22.91
C ALA A 60 5.33 19.43 -22.38
N PRO A 61 6.19 20.33 -21.89
CA PRO A 61 5.75 21.63 -21.35
C PRO A 61 4.99 22.43 -22.40
N GLN A 62 3.81 22.94 -22.02
CA GLN A 62 2.98 23.76 -22.90
C GLN A 62 2.81 25.17 -22.32
N SER A 63 2.49 26.13 -23.18
CA SER A 63 2.05 27.44 -22.68
C SER A 63 0.69 27.28 -22.00
N PHE A 64 0.56 27.85 -20.80
CA PHE A 64 -0.68 27.83 -20.03
C PHE A 64 -1.85 28.43 -20.83
N HIS A 65 -1.59 29.48 -21.61
CA HIS A 65 -2.61 30.20 -22.36
C HIS A 65 -3.19 29.41 -23.54
N SER A 66 -2.38 28.57 -24.16
CA SER A 66 -2.79 27.72 -25.30
C SER A 66 -3.14 26.30 -24.87
N PHE A 67 -3.00 25.96 -23.59
CA PHE A 67 -3.22 24.61 -23.12
C PHE A 67 -4.67 24.20 -23.38
N ARG A 68 -4.81 23.06 -24.07
CA ARG A 68 -6.07 22.39 -24.34
C ARG A 68 -5.85 20.93 -24.01
N PHE A 69 -6.50 20.46 -22.95
CA PHE A 69 -6.49 19.06 -22.60
C PHE A 69 -7.79 18.44 -23.08
N ASP A 70 -7.69 17.54 -24.04
CA ASP A 70 -8.83 16.71 -24.41
C ASP A 70 -8.92 15.55 -23.42
N PHE A 71 -9.91 15.60 -22.54
CA PHE A 71 -10.14 14.57 -21.54
C PHE A 71 -10.73 13.29 -22.16
N LEU A 72 -11.35 13.35 -23.34
CA LEU A 72 -12.07 12.20 -23.91
C LEU A 72 -11.14 11.05 -24.29
N PRO A 73 -9.99 11.29 -24.95
CA PRO A 73 -8.99 10.24 -25.20
C PRO A 73 -8.46 9.61 -23.91
N SER A 74 -8.19 10.41 -22.86
CA SER A 74 -7.71 9.91 -21.58
C SER A 74 -8.75 9.09 -20.84
N VAL A 75 -10.01 9.54 -20.82
CA VAL A 75 -11.13 8.79 -20.22
C VAL A 75 -11.34 7.48 -20.95
N ARG A 76 -11.34 7.48 -22.29
CA ARG A 76 -11.48 6.25 -23.08
C ARG A 76 -10.33 5.28 -22.86
N ALA A 77 -9.09 5.75 -22.83
CA ALA A 77 -7.94 4.89 -22.56
C ALA A 77 -8.02 4.27 -21.15
N VAL A 78 -8.49 5.05 -20.16
CA VAL A 78 -8.72 4.54 -18.81
C VAL A 78 -9.88 3.53 -18.78
N GLU A 79 -10.99 3.82 -19.44
CA GLU A 79 -12.15 2.93 -19.54
C GLU A 79 -11.81 1.63 -20.27
N GLU A 80 -11.14 1.68 -21.42
CA GLU A 80 -10.69 0.51 -22.19
C GLU A 80 -9.73 -0.36 -21.37
N GLU A 81 -8.79 0.23 -20.65
CA GLU A 81 -7.88 -0.52 -19.80
C GLU A 81 -8.58 -1.05 -18.53
N MET A 82 -9.54 -0.30 -17.96
CA MET A 82 -10.37 -0.79 -16.87
C MET A 82 -11.25 -1.96 -17.33
N GLU A 83 -11.79 -1.93 -18.55
CA GLU A 83 -12.50 -3.05 -19.17
C GLU A 83 -11.56 -4.22 -19.40
N ARG A 84 -10.36 -3.99 -19.94
CA ARG A 84 -9.35 -5.02 -20.17
C ARG A 84 -8.91 -5.69 -18.86
N ARG A 85 -8.69 -4.89 -17.82
CA ARG A 85 -8.34 -5.38 -16.47
C ARG A 85 -9.52 -6.05 -15.79
N ASN A 86 -10.75 -5.54 -15.95
CA ASN A 86 -11.96 -6.18 -15.43
C ASN A 86 -12.21 -7.53 -16.10
N LEU A 87 -11.97 -7.66 -17.41
CA LEU A 87 -12.05 -8.94 -18.13
C LEU A 87 -11.00 -9.94 -17.61
N ILE A 88 -9.80 -9.47 -17.25
CA ILE A 88 -8.76 -10.31 -16.64
C ILE A 88 -9.07 -10.62 -15.16
N SER A 89 -9.70 -9.69 -14.43
CA SER A 89 -9.90 -9.80 -12.97
C SER A 89 -11.25 -10.38 -12.54
N GLN A 90 -12.27 -10.42 -13.41
CA GLN A 90 -13.57 -11.00 -13.03
C GLN A 90 -13.51 -12.52 -12.86
N ASP A 91 -12.59 -13.21 -13.53
CA ASP A 91 -12.44 -14.67 -13.40
C ASP A 91 -11.55 -15.10 -12.23
N ASP A 92 -10.71 -14.20 -11.69
CA ASP A 92 -9.77 -14.52 -10.61
C ASP A 92 -9.94 -13.58 -9.40
N LEU A 93 -10.78 -14.02 -8.45
CA LEU A 93 -11.06 -13.33 -7.18
C LEU A 93 -9.94 -13.50 -6.14
N ARG A 94 -8.82 -14.14 -6.48
CA ARG A 94 -7.72 -14.36 -5.53
C ARG A 94 -7.01 -13.06 -5.19
N GLU A 95 -6.52 -12.99 -3.97
CA GLU A 95 -5.61 -11.93 -3.55
C GLU A 95 -4.31 -12.04 -4.36
N ARG A 96 -3.78 -10.91 -4.82
CA ARG A 96 -2.59 -10.85 -5.66
C ARG A 96 -1.45 -10.24 -4.86
N ALA A 97 -0.42 -11.02 -4.58
CA ALA A 97 0.63 -10.66 -3.63
C ALA A 97 1.96 -10.31 -4.29
N ILE A 98 2.64 -9.32 -3.72
CA ILE A 98 4.10 -9.19 -3.82
C ILE A 98 4.70 -9.68 -2.52
N LEU A 99 5.72 -10.54 -2.62
CA LEU A 99 6.47 -11.05 -1.47
C LEU A 99 7.67 -10.14 -1.18
N ILE A 100 7.94 -9.84 0.08
CA ILE A 100 9.02 -8.94 0.50
C ILE A 100 9.90 -9.64 1.52
N SER A 101 11.20 -9.77 1.22
CA SER A 101 12.21 -10.12 2.22
C SER A 101 13.19 -8.96 2.37
N ALA A 102 13.26 -8.40 3.58
CA ALA A 102 14.12 -7.31 3.95
C ALA A 102 14.86 -7.65 5.25
N SER A 103 16.06 -8.22 5.13
CA SER A 103 16.83 -8.68 6.28
C SER A 103 18.34 -8.51 6.12
N ALA A 104 19.09 -8.65 7.21
CA ALA A 104 20.55 -8.65 7.20
C ALA A 104 21.16 -9.99 6.73
N ARG A 105 20.33 -11.02 6.54
CA ARG A 105 20.76 -12.36 6.14
C ARG A 105 21.44 -12.34 4.76
N PRO A 106 22.26 -13.35 4.44
CA PRO A 106 22.74 -13.57 3.08
C PRO A 106 21.59 -13.63 2.06
N ARG A 107 21.89 -13.34 0.80
CA ARG A 107 20.86 -13.33 -0.26
C ARG A 107 20.28 -14.73 -0.52
N TYR A 108 21.10 -15.76 -0.50
CA TYR A 108 20.66 -17.14 -0.74
C TYR A 108 19.63 -17.60 0.31
N GLU A 109 19.82 -17.29 1.60
CA GLU A 109 18.85 -17.62 2.65
C GLU A 109 17.52 -16.87 2.48
N GLN A 110 17.57 -15.65 1.96
CA GLN A 110 16.36 -14.87 1.68
C GLN A 110 15.62 -15.39 0.46
N GLU A 111 16.34 -15.86 -0.56
CA GLU A 111 15.75 -16.49 -1.74
C GLU A 111 15.02 -17.78 -1.34
N GLU A 112 15.67 -18.66 -0.56
CA GLU A 112 15.06 -19.88 -0.03
C GLU A 112 13.82 -19.58 0.84
N SER A 113 13.92 -18.59 1.73
CA SER A 113 12.79 -18.18 2.58
C SER A 113 11.61 -17.62 1.76
N ILE A 114 11.88 -16.92 0.65
CA ILE A 114 10.85 -16.40 -0.26
C ILE A 114 10.20 -17.51 -1.08
N GLU A 115 10.98 -18.51 -1.51
CA GLU A 115 10.43 -19.69 -2.17
C GLU A 115 9.44 -20.42 -1.26
N GLU A 116 9.81 -20.66 0.01
CA GLU A 116 8.90 -21.23 1.00
C GLU A 116 7.66 -20.34 1.23
N LEU A 117 7.85 -19.02 1.34
CA LEU A 117 6.74 -18.08 1.51
C LEU A 117 5.77 -18.09 0.31
N SER A 118 6.29 -18.31 -0.90
CA SER A 118 5.49 -18.47 -2.12
C SER A 118 4.61 -19.71 -2.05
N GLU A 119 5.14 -20.83 -1.58
CA GLU A 119 4.36 -22.07 -1.37
C GLU A 119 3.28 -21.88 -0.29
N LEU A 120 3.60 -21.18 0.80
CA LEU A 120 2.63 -20.82 1.84
C LEU A 120 1.51 -19.93 1.29
N ALA A 121 1.85 -18.92 0.49
CA ALA A 121 0.88 -18.04 -0.16
C ALA A 121 -0.03 -18.84 -1.12
N GLY A 122 0.53 -19.76 -1.91
CA GLY A 122 -0.23 -20.67 -2.75
C GLY A 122 -1.21 -21.54 -1.95
N SER A 123 -0.79 -22.05 -0.79
CA SER A 123 -1.67 -22.78 0.15
C SER A 123 -2.82 -21.94 0.72
N ALA A 124 -2.69 -20.61 0.70
CA ALA A 124 -3.70 -19.65 1.12
C ALA A 124 -4.55 -19.13 -0.05
N ASP A 125 -4.44 -19.72 -1.24
CA ASP A 125 -5.13 -19.29 -2.47
C ASP A 125 -4.79 -17.84 -2.86
N VAL A 126 -3.51 -17.47 -2.72
CA VAL A 126 -2.97 -16.16 -3.08
C VAL A 126 -2.11 -16.29 -4.34
N LEU A 127 -2.36 -15.44 -5.34
CA LEU A 127 -1.58 -15.37 -6.57
C LEU A 127 -0.33 -14.52 -6.35
N VAL A 128 0.85 -15.13 -6.40
CA VAL A 128 2.13 -14.42 -6.28
C VAL A 128 2.51 -13.79 -7.61
N LEU A 129 2.61 -12.45 -7.64
CA LEU A 129 2.99 -11.67 -8.83
C LEU A 129 4.50 -11.45 -8.94
N GLY A 130 5.24 -11.69 -7.86
CA GLY A 130 6.68 -11.54 -7.80
C GLY A 130 7.18 -11.33 -6.38
N SER A 131 8.50 -11.18 -6.26
CA SER A 131 9.18 -11.02 -4.98
C SER A 131 10.24 -9.93 -5.03
N ILE A 132 10.43 -9.25 -3.91
CA ILE A 132 11.46 -8.23 -3.72
C ILE A 132 12.34 -8.66 -2.55
N ILE A 133 13.65 -8.79 -2.82
CA ILE A 133 14.65 -9.17 -1.83
C ILE A 133 15.60 -8.00 -1.63
N GLN A 134 15.67 -7.49 -0.41
CA GLN A 134 16.51 -6.37 -0.02
C GLN A 134 17.40 -6.76 1.16
N ARG A 135 18.70 -6.83 0.91
CA ARG A 135 19.68 -6.97 2.00
C ARG A 135 19.82 -5.66 2.75
N LEU A 136 19.65 -5.70 4.07
CA LEU A 136 19.76 -4.54 4.96
C LEU A 136 21.09 -4.57 5.71
N LYS A 137 21.71 -3.39 5.88
CA LYS A 137 22.82 -3.23 6.84
C LYS A 137 22.29 -3.08 8.27
N GLU A 138 21.19 -2.34 8.40
CA GLU A 138 20.50 -2.08 9.66
C GLU A 138 18.98 -2.03 9.39
N ILE A 139 18.18 -2.51 10.35
CA ILE A 139 16.73 -2.53 10.24
C ILE A 139 16.17 -1.17 10.65
N ASN A 140 15.32 -0.58 9.80
CA ASN A 140 14.62 0.64 10.16
C ASN A 140 13.49 0.31 11.18
N PRO A 141 13.49 0.92 12.38
CA PRO A 141 12.50 0.59 13.41
C PRO A 141 11.07 1.03 13.03
N ARG A 142 10.92 1.94 12.07
CA ARG A 142 9.62 2.44 11.60
C ARG A 142 9.09 1.71 10.38
N TYR A 143 9.92 1.31 9.42
CA TYR A 143 9.45 0.77 8.13
C TYR A 143 10.08 -0.57 7.73
N LEU A 144 10.86 -1.21 8.62
CA LEU A 144 11.75 -2.36 8.35
C LEU A 144 12.92 -2.00 7.40
N MET A 145 12.62 -1.32 6.30
CA MET A 145 13.58 -0.81 5.31
C MET A 145 13.53 0.73 5.20
N GLY A 146 14.32 1.32 4.31
CA GLY A 146 14.28 2.77 4.07
C GLY A 146 12.95 3.24 3.47
N ALA A 147 12.46 4.42 3.87
CA ALA A 147 11.18 4.97 3.41
C ALA A 147 11.10 5.13 1.88
N GLY A 148 12.17 5.60 1.23
CA GLY A 148 12.22 5.70 -0.23
C GLY A 148 12.06 4.34 -0.91
N LYS A 149 12.79 3.32 -0.43
CA LYS A 149 12.70 1.97 -0.98
C LYS A 149 11.32 1.34 -0.77
N LEU A 150 10.67 1.64 0.35
CA LEU A 150 9.30 1.21 0.60
C LEU A 150 8.30 1.89 -0.36
N LYS A 151 8.46 3.19 -0.64
CA LYS A 151 7.65 3.88 -1.66
C LYS A 151 7.84 3.27 -3.04
N ASP A 152 9.09 3.03 -3.46
CA ASP A 152 9.39 2.37 -4.74
C ASP A 152 8.71 0.99 -4.85
N LEU A 153 8.73 0.23 -3.75
CA LEU A 153 8.08 -1.08 -3.65
C LEU A 153 6.57 -0.98 -3.81
N ILE A 154 5.94 0.00 -3.15
CA ILE A 154 4.50 0.22 -3.26
C ILE A 154 4.12 0.60 -4.70
N ILE A 155 4.92 1.45 -5.36
CA ILE A 155 4.70 1.83 -6.77
C ILE A 155 4.80 0.60 -7.69
N ASP A 156 5.83 -0.24 -7.52
CA ASP A 156 5.98 -1.48 -8.29
C ASP A 156 4.80 -2.44 -8.07
N ALA A 157 4.36 -2.60 -6.82
CA ALA A 157 3.21 -3.43 -6.47
C ALA A 157 1.91 -2.93 -7.12
N LEU A 158 1.65 -1.61 -7.07
CA LEU A 158 0.48 -1.00 -7.71
C LEU A 158 0.52 -1.15 -9.24
N THR A 159 1.69 -0.99 -9.85
CA THR A 159 1.87 -1.16 -11.30
C THR A 159 1.54 -2.59 -11.73
N LYS A 160 1.97 -3.56 -10.92
CA LYS A 160 1.64 -4.99 -11.13
C LYS A 160 0.20 -5.34 -10.75
N SER A 161 -0.60 -4.38 -10.27
CA SER A 161 -1.97 -4.60 -9.79
C SER A 161 -2.05 -5.61 -8.64
N ALA A 162 -1.07 -5.56 -7.73
CA ALA A 162 -1.12 -6.30 -6.48
C ALA A 162 -2.21 -5.73 -5.56
N THR A 163 -2.81 -6.59 -4.75
CA THR A 163 -3.78 -6.22 -3.69
C THR A 163 -3.19 -6.41 -2.29
N LEU A 164 -2.11 -7.20 -2.18
CA LEU A 164 -1.51 -7.66 -0.94
C LEU A 164 0.02 -7.53 -0.95
N LEU A 165 0.58 -7.07 0.15
CA LEU A 165 2.01 -7.13 0.45
C LEU A 165 2.23 -8.15 1.57
N ILE A 166 3.09 -9.15 1.32
CA ILE A 166 3.43 -10.18 2.30
C ILE A 166 4.90 -10.04 2.69
N PHE A 167 5.14 -9.62 3.92
CA PHE A 167 6.47 -9.54 4.49
C PHE A 167 6.89 -10.89 5.05
N ASP A 168 8.06 -11.36 4.63
CA ASP A 168 8.68 -12.59 5.12
C ASP A 168 9.08 -12.48 6.61
N GLN A 169 9.43 -11.27 7.05
CA GLN A 169 9.77 -10.98 8.44
C GLN A 169 8.54 -10.55 9.23
N ASP A 170 8.47 -10.95 10.50
CA ASP A 170 7.47 -10.45 11.42
C ASP A 170 7.63 -8.94 11.62
N LEU A 171 6.56 -8.21 11.35
CA LEU A 171 6.55 -6.76 11.53
C LEU A 171 6.20 -6.44 12.97
N SER A 172 6.84 -5.45 13.58
CA SER A 172 6.38 -4.92 14.86
C SER A 172 5.04 -4.18 14.70
N PRO A 173 4.24 -4.00 15.78
CA PRO A 173 3.00 -3.24 15.68
C PRO A 173 3.18 -1.81 15.15
N SER A 174 4.30 -1.16 15.47
CA SER A 174 4.63 0.18 14.97
C SER A 174 5.01 0.17 13.50
N GLN A 175 5.77 -0.83 13.05
CA GLN A 175 6.11 -1.00 11.64
C GLN A 175 4.87 -1.26 10.79
N MET A 176 4.04 -2.20 11.24
CA MET A 176 2.78 -2.54 10.58
C MET A 176 1.91 -1.29 10.38
N LYS A 177 1.71 -0.51 11.45
CA LYS A 177 0.94 0.73 11.39
C LYS A 177 1.55 1.74 10.41
N ALA A 178 2.84 1.99 10.50
CA ALA A 178 3.51 2.98 9.66
C ALA A 178 3.50 2.60 8.17
N ILE A 179 3.63 1.30 7.84
CA ILE A 179 3.55 0.82 6.46
C ILE A 179 2.11 0.95 5.94
N THR A 180 1.11 0.54 6.72
CA THR A 180 -0.32 0.67 6.34
C THR A 180 -0.76 2.13 6.20
N GLU A 181 -0.12 3.08 6.89
CA GLU A 181 -0.37 4.52 6.68
C GLU A 181 0.20 5.05 5.35
N LEU A 182 1.10 4.31 4.68
CA LEU A 182 1.71 4.71 3.41
C LEU A 182 1.05 4.07 2.18
N THR A 183 0.20 3.06 2.35
CA THR A 183 -0.42 2.34 1.24
C THR A 183 -1.81 1.83 1.60
N GLU A 184 -2.71 1.89 0.63
CA GLU A 184 -4.04 1.28 0.69
C GLU A 184 -4.01 -0.23 0.43
N LEU A 185 -2.85 -0.78 0.03
CA LEU A 185 -2.66 -2.22 -0.12
C LEU A 185 -2.80 -2.91 1.24
N LYS A 186 -3.40 -4.09 1.25
CA LYS A 186 -3.40 -4.94 2.44
C LYS A 186 -1.97 -5.35 2.74
N VAL A 187 -1.56 -5.28 4.00
CA VAL A 187 -0.21 -5.65 4.43
C VAL A 187 -0.30 -6.69 5.51
N ILE A 188 0.39 -7.81 5.31
CA ILE A 188 0.51 -8.90 6.29
C ILE A 188 1.97 -9.32 6.42
N ASP A 189 2.31 -9.98 7.52
CA ASP A 189 3.58 -10.69 7.66
C ASP A 189 3.37 -12.21 7.60
N ARG A 190 4.48 -12.95 7.66
CA ARG A 190 4.51 -14.41 7.64
C ARG A 190 3.65 -15.04 8.74
N SER A 191 3.72 -14.51 9.97
CA SER A 191 2.89 -14.99 11.08
C SER A 191 1.40 -14.86 10.77
N GLN A 192 0.95 -13.72 10.23
CA GLN A 192 -0.45 -13.53 9.86
C GLN A 192 -0.87 -14.46 8.72
N LEU A 193 -0.03 -14.67 7.70
CA LEU A 193 -0.30 -15.62 6.62
C LEU A 193 -0.51 -17.05 7.14
N ILE A 194 0.39 -17.52 8.01
CA ILE A 194 0.31 -18.86 8.62
C ILE A 194 -1.00 -19.01 9.43
N LEU A 195 -1.36 -18.00 10.22
CA LEU A 195 -2.61 -18.00 10.98
C LEU A 195 -3.85 -18.05 10.07
N ASP A 196 -3.81 -17.40 8.90
CA ASP A 196 -4.90 -17.43 7.93
C ASP A 196 -5.01 -18.81 7.24
N ILE A 197 -3.88 -19.47 6.97
CA ILE A 197 -3.85 -20.86 6.47
C ILE A 197 -4.45 -21.81 7.51
N PHE A 198 -4.06 -21.70 8.78
CA PHE A 198 -4.63 -22.53 9.83
C PHE A 198 -6.12 -22.28 10.04
N ALA A 199 -6.58 -21.03 9.91
CA ALA A 199 -8.00 -20.71 10.01
C ALA A 199 -8.82 -21.39 8.91
N ARG A 200 -8.28 -21.46 7.69
CA ARG A 200 -8.91 -22.18 6.56
C ARG A 200 -8.96 -23.70 6.78
N ARG A 201 -7.92 -24.27 7.41
CA ARG A 201 -7.79 -25.73 7.62
C ARG A 201 -8.46 -26.24 8.91
N ALA A 202 -8.81 -25.36 9.85
CA ALA A 202 -9.41 -25.75 11.12
C ALA A 202 -10.89 -26.16 10.97
N HIS A 203 -11.15 -27.46 10.88
CA HIS A 203 -12.51 -28.01 10.77
C HIS A 203 -13.14 -28.38 12.12
N SER A 204 -12.34 -28.84 13.09
CA SER A 204 -12.82 -29.23 14.41
C SER A 204 -13.15 -28.02 15.29
N ARG A 205 -14.06 -28.20 16.27
CA ARG A 205 -14.45 -27.11 17.19
C ARG A 205 -13.24 -26.61 17.98
N ASP A 206 -12.45 -27.52 18.53
CA ASP A 206 -11.28 -27.17 19.34
C ASP A 206 -10.19 -26.52 18.49
N GLY A 207 -9.98 -26.99 17.25
CA GLY A 207 -9.04 -26.37 16.31
C GLY A 207 -9.44 -24.94 15.93
N LYS A 208 -10.73 -24.70 15.66
CA LYS A 208 -11.25 -23.35 15.39
C LYS A 208 -11.01 -22.40 16.56
N VAL A 209 -11.27 -22.86 17.79
CA VAL A 209 -11.06 -22.07 19.02
C VAL A 209 -9.58 -21.74 19.20
N GLN A 210 -8.68 -22.69 19.02
CA GLN A 210 -7.23 -22.46 19.14
C GLN A 210 -6.71 -21.46 18.11
N VAL A 211 -7.15 -21.56 16.86
CA VAL A 211 -6.75 -20.62 15.81
C VAL A 211 -7.33 -19.23 16.06
N GLU A 212 -8.59 -19.13 16.48
CA GLU A 212 -9.20 -17.85 16.84
C GLU A 212 -8.44 -17.19 17.99
N LEU A 213 -8.10 -17.96 19.04
CA LEU A 213 -7.29 -17.46 20.15
C LEU A 213 -5.91 -16.96 19.68
N ALA A 214 -5.24 -17.71 18.80
CA ALA A 214 -3.95 -17.30 18.24
C ALA A 214 -4.06 -16.01 17.41
N GLN A 215 -5.09 -15.89 16.57
CA GLN A 215 -5.38 -14.67 15.81
C GLN A 215 -5.67 -13.48 16.73
N LEU A 216 -6.43 -13.68 17.80
CA LEU A 216 -6.72 -12.62 18.77
C LEU A 216 -5.45 -12.17 19.50
N LYS A 217 -4.62 -13.11 19.97
CA LYS A 217 -3.34 -12.80 20.62
C LYS A 217 -2.39 -12.04 19.68
N TYR A 218 -2.34 -12.41 18.41
CA TYR A 218 -1.52 -11.73 17.42
C TYR A 218 -2.05 -10.33 17.07
N ARG A 219 -3.37 -10.16 16.93
CA ARG A 219 -4.00 -8.87 16.56
C ARG A 219 -4.07 -7.88 17.72
N LEU A 220 -4.27 -8.32 18.96
CA LEU A 220 -4.44 -7.45 20.14
C LEU A 220 -3.36 -6.35 20.31
N PRO A 221 -2.04 -6.65 20.26
CA PRO A 221 -1.02 -5.61 20.34
C PRO A 221 -1.05 -4.65 19.13
N ARG A 222 -1.57 -5.10 17.99
CA ARG A 222 -1.62 -4.36 16.71
C ARG A 222 -2.88 -3.50 16.54
N LEU A 223 -3.97 -3.80 17.26
CA LEU A 223 -5.23 -3.02 17.25
C LEU A 223 -5.11 -1.68 18.00
N SER A 224 -4.20 -1.61 18.96
CA SER A 224 -4.07 -0.51 19.93
C SER A 224 -3.68 0.85 19.30
N GLY A 225 -3.20 0.84 18.05
CA GLY A 225 -2.81 2.04 17.31
C GLY A 225 -3.92 2.70 16.48
N LYS A 226 -5.09 2.06 16.30
CA LYS A 226 -6.20 2.63 15.51
C LYS A 226 -7.04 3.67 16.28
N GLY A 227 -6.92 3.73 17.60
CA GLY A 227 -7.67 4.67 18.45
C GLY A 227 -7.27 6.15 18.31
N THR A 228 -6.05 6.44 17.82
CA THR A 228 -5.55 7.83 17.71
C THR A 228 -6.23 8.65 16.61
N ALA A 229 -6.87 8.01 15.62
CA ALA A 229 -7.67 8.71 14.61
C ALA A 229 -9.04 9.19 15.18
N MET A 230 -9.53 8.53 16.23
CA MET A 230 -10.82 8.86 16.87
C MET A 230 -10.66 9.83 18.05
N SER A 231 -9.45 9.93 18.63
CA SER A 231 -9.13 10.81 19.76
C SER A 231 -9.07 12.31 19.39
N ARG A 232 -8.69 12.63 18.14
CA ARG A 232 -8.48 14.03 17.71
C ARG A 232 -9.76 14.87 17.50
N LEU A 233 -10.94 14.25 17.49
CA LEU A 233 -12.23 14.96 17.39
C LEU A 233 -12.83 15.35 18.74
N THR A 234 -12.29 14.88 19.85
CA THR A 234 -12.80 15.17 21.21
C THR A 234 -11.74 15.94 21.97
N GLY A 235 -11.67 17.23 21.69
CA GLY A 235 -10.77 18.15 22.39
C GLY A 235 -11.08 18.22 23.89
N GLY A 236 -10.02 18.26 24.69
CA GLY A 236 -10.02 18.82 26.04
C GLY A 236 -10.78 18.03 27.11
N ILE A 237 -10.07 17.74 28.21
CA ILE A 237 -10.60 17.28 29.50
C ILE A 237 -10.82 15.76 29.60
N GLY A 238 -9.74 15.05 29.95
CA GLY A 238 -9.73 13.96 30.97
C GLY A 238 -10.62 12.72 30.81
N GLY A 239 -11.43 12.59 29.76
CA GLY A 239 -12.30 11.44 29.50
C GLY A 239 -11.75 10.58 28.37
N ARG A 240 -11.60 9.27 28.62
CA ARG A 240 -11.28 8.29 27.58
C ARG A 240 -12.38 8.29 26.51
N GLY A 241 -11.99 8.40 25.24
CA GLY A 241 -12.95 8.50 24.14
C GLY A 241 -13.72 7.18 23.90
N PRO A 242 -14.92 7.22 23.28
CA PRO A 242 -15.72 6.02 23.02
C PRO A 242 -14.98 4.94 22.19
N GLY A 243 -14.04 5.35 21.33
CA GLY A 243 -13.16 4.44 20.59
C GLY A 243 -12.12 3.73 21.47
N GLU A 244 -11.55 4.43 22.46
CA GLU A 244 -10.64 3.84 23.45
C GLU A 244 -11.38 2.86 24.36
N MET A 245 -12.62 3.17 24.74
CA MET A 245 -13.47 2.28 25.53
C MET A 245 -13.80 0.98 24.78
N LYS A 246 -14.08 1.06 23.47
CA LYS A 246 -14.34 -0.14 22.64
C LYS A 246 -13.08 -1.01 22.48
N LEU A 247 -11.90 -0.40 22.30
CA LEU A 247 -10.62 -1.10 22.26
C LEU A 247 -10.26 -1.74 23.62
N GLU A 248 -10.56 -1.06 24.73
CA GLU A 248 -10.39 -1.58 26.10
C GLU A 248 -11.32 -2.78 26.37
N ILE A 249 -12.57 -2.71 25.89
CA ILE A 249 -13.56 -3.80 25.98
C ILE A 249 -13.10 -5.00 25.14
N ASP A 250 -12.64 -4.77 23.91
CA ASP A 250 -12.10 -5.83 23.06
C ASP A 250 -10.83 -6.44 23.68
N ARG A 251 -9.96 -5.64 24.31
CA ARG A 251 -8.82 -6.12 25.08
C ARG A 251 -9.22 -7.02 26.26
N ARG A 252 -10.25 -6.63 27.03
CA ARG A 252 -10.76 -7.46 28.14
C ARG A 252 -11.32 -8.78 27.62
N ARG A 253 -12.13 -8.76 26.57
CA ARG A 253 -12.72 -9.98 25.96
C ARG A 253 -11.68 -10.96 25.45
N VAL A 254 -10.55 -10.48 24.91
CA VAL A 254 -9.43 -11.35 24.50
C VAL A 254 -8.66 -11.90 25.69
N ARG A 255 -8.63 -11.17 26.82
CA ARG A 255 -7.91 -11.59 28.03
C ARG A 255 -8.73 -12.55 28.90
N ASP A 256 -10.06 -12.46 28.82
CA ASP A 256 -11.01 -13.30 29.54
C ASP A 256 -11.29 -14.66 28.84
N ARG A 257 -10.82 -14.84 27.59
CA ARG A 257 -10.84 -16.11 26.84
C ARG A 257 -9.48 -16.79 26.86
#